data_AF-A0A553QLP4-F1
#
_entry.id   AF-A0A553QLP4-F1
#
_cell.length_a   1.000
_cell.length_b   1.000
_cell.length_c   1.000
_cell.angle_alpha   90.00
_cell.angle_beta   90.00
_cell.angle_gamma   90.00
#
_symmetry.space_group_name_H-M   'P 1'
#
loop_
_entity.id
_entity.type
_entity.pdbx_description
1 polymer ?
#
loop_
_entity_poly.entity_id
_entity_poly.type
_entity_poly.pdbx_seq_one_letter_code
_entity_poly.pdbx_strand_id
1 'polypeptide(L)'
;MPVSCAAWGCTNCYTKENRSRGMTFHRLPKKLEMREQWVAAIRREGISRCKHWVLCSNHFKPEDFDRTGQTVRIRDGVIPSVFDFPPHLKNIVSKRAARPSRKDTSEKSELPTLNTVSESPTEGEQSLAKPCSQETTSETTEMNTDHSYALSPSLKDLKAKLSNALGRVESLEREMRNMKDRERRAKRNFICLLRDLKGKKIKVSKISRA
;
A
#
# COMPACT_ATOMS: atom_id res chain seq x y z
N MET A 1 13.89 28.50 -13.20
CA MET A 1 13.07 27.65 -14.08
C MET A 1 12.33 26.62 -13.22
N PRO A 2 10.99 26.53 -13.27
CA PRO A 2 10.22 25.60 -12.44
C PRO A 2 10.60 24.15 -12.79
N VAL A 3 10.76 23.31 -11.77
CA VAL A 3 11.01 21.88 -11.99
C VAL A 3 9.66 21.20 -12.23
N SER A 4 9.44 20.72 -13.45
CA SER A 4 8.22 20.02 -13.85
C SER A 4 8.31 18.51 -13.60
N CYS A 5 7.17 17.85 -13.43
CA CYS A 5 7.09 16.41 -13.32
C CYS A 5 7.57 15.72 -14.61
N ALA A 6 8.31 14.63 -14.43
CA ALA A 6 8.85 13.79 -15.48
C ALA A 6 7.79 12.94 -16.20
N ALA A 7 6.73 12.59 -15.49
CA ALA A 7 5.74 11.62 -15.91
C ALA A 7 4.98 12.06 -17.16
N TRP A 8 4.60 11.08 -17.98
CA TRP A 8 3.82 11.32 -19.18
C TRP A 8 2.44 11.90 -18.83
N GLY A 9 2.01 12.95 -19.55
CA GLY A 9 0.72 13.61 -19.32
C GLY A 9 0.60 14.40 -18.02
N CYS A 10 1.67 14.52 -17.22
CA CYS A 10 1.62 15.21 -15.93
C CYS A 10 2.02 16.68 -16.06
N THR A 11 1.10 17.59 -15.75
CA THR A 11 1.30 19.06 -15.80
C THR A 11 1.80 19.63 -14.47
N ASN A 12 1.95 18.79 -13.45
CA ASN A 12 2.39 19.21 -12.14
C ASN A 12 3.82 19.77 -12.19
N CYS A 13 4.00 20.94 -11.61
CA CYS A 13 5.29 21.60 -11.49
C CYS A 13 5.50 22.18 -10.09
N TYR A 14 6.75 22.40 -9.74
CA TYR A 14 7.13 22.94 -8.43
C TYR A 14 6.66 24.40 -8.31
N THR A 15 5.46 24.60 -7.76
CA THR A 15 4.84 25.90 -7.47
C THR A 15 4.39 25.97 -6.03
N LYS A 16 4.20 27.20 -5.50
CA LYS A 16 3.69 27.41 -4.13
C LYS A 16 2.29 26.80 -3.95
N GLU A 17 1.43 26.92 -4.97
CA GLU A 17 0.07 26.37 -4.97
C GLU A 17 0.05 24.83 -4.89
N ASN A 18 0.88 24.15 -5.68
CA ASN A 18 0.97 22.69 -5.59
C ASN A 18 1.53 22.25 -4.23
N ARG A 19 2.46 23.03 -3.66
CA ARG A 19 2.97 22.77 -2.31
C ARG A 19 1.91 22.97 -1.22
N SER A 20 1.06 24.00 -1.33
CA SER A 20 -0.04 24.21 -0.37
C SER A 20 -1.11 23.12 -0.46
N ARG A 21 -1.26 22.49 -1.63
CA ARG A 21 -2.08 21.27 -1.81
C ARG A 21 -1.42 20.00 -1.29
N GLY A 22 -0.25 20.10 -0.65
CA GLY A 22 0.49 18.95 -0.10
C GLY A 22 1.27 18.13 -1.13
N MET A 23 1.43 18.63 -2.36
CA MET A 23 2.19 17.93 -3.39
C MET A 23 3.69 17.99 -3.11
N THR A 24 4.34 16.84 -3.15
CA THR A 24 5.79 16.72 -2.98
C THR A 24 6.46 16.26 -4.26
N PHE A 25 7.69 16.73 -4.48
CA PHE A 25 8.48 16.40 -5.67
C PHE A 25 9.73 15.64 -5.25
N HIS A 26 9.95 14.50 -5.89
CA HIS A 26 11.01 13.56 -5.54
C HIS A 26 11.96 13.37 -6.70
N ARG A 27 13.26 13.58 -6.43
CA ARG A 27 14.32 13.37 -7.42
C ARG A 27 14.57 11.89 -7.63
N LEU A 28 15.06 11.55 -8.82
CA LEU A 28 15.45 10.18 -9.11
C LEU A 28 16.52 9.67 -8.12
N PRO A 29 16.49 8.37 -7.77
CA PRO A 29 17.49 7.74 -6.93
C PRO A 29 18.94 7.98 -7.40
N LYS A 30 19.87 7.98 -6.43
CA LYS A 30 21.31 8.03 -6.71
C LYS A 30 21.87 6.66 -7.13
N LYS A 31 21.28 5.57 -6.63
CA LYS A 31 21.67 4.20 -6.99
C LYS A 31 21.26 3.94 -8.45
N LEU A 32 22.18 3.38 -9.23
CA LEU A 32 22.00 3.15 -10.67
C LEU A 32 20.80 2.23 -10.95
N GLU A 33 20.77 1.06 -10.30
CA GLU A 33 19.70 0.05 -10.46
C GLU A 33 18.30 0.63 -10.23
N MET A 34 18.11 1.32 -9.10
CA MET A 34 16.84 1.97 -8.78
C MET A 34 16.49 3.08 -9.76
N ARG A 35 17.50 3.82 -10.25
CA ARG A 35 17.30 4.86 -11.25
C ARG A 35 16.84 4.27 -12.58
N GLU A 36 17.43 3.15 -13.00
CA GLU A 36 17.04 2.45 -14.23
C GLU A 36 15.60 1.95 -14.14
N GLN A 37 15.20 1.37 -13.00
CA GLN A 37 13.81 0.97 -12.75
C GLN A 37 12.84 2.16 -12.83
N TRP A 38 13.21 3.32 -12.28
CA TRP A 38 12.39 4.53 -12.39
C TRP A 38 12.30 5.04 -13.83
N VAL A 39 13.41 5.06 -14.57
CA VAL A 39 13.43 5.48 -15.97
C VAL A 39 12.56 4.55 -16.82
N ALA A 40 12.69 3.23 -16.61
CA ALA A 40 11.87 2.22 -17.27
C ALA A 40 10.37 2.37 -16.93
N ALA A 41 10.05 2.71 -15.68
CA ALA A 41 8.68 2.97 -15.25
C ALA A 41 8.10 4.23 -15.90
N ILE A 42 8.87 5.31 -16.07
CA ILE A 42 8.39 6.57 -16.65
C ILE A 42 8.20 6.47 -18.18
N ARG A 43 8.92 5.57 -18.85
CA ARG A 43 8.80 5.29 -20.30
C ARG A 43 8.97 6.52 -21.19
N ARG A 44 9.87 7.44 -20.80
CA ARG A 44 10.18 8.65 -21.55
C ARG A 44 11.67 8.69 -21.86
N GLU A 45 11.99 9.06 -23.09
CA GLU A 45 13.35 9.19 -23.55
C GLU A 45 14.05 10.41 -22.92
N GLY A 46 15.36 10.33 -22.75
CA GLY A 46 16.18 11.44 -22.23
C GLY A 46 16.27 11.59 -20.71
N ILE A 47 15.46 10.86 -19.93
CA ILE A 47 15.50 10.91 -18.44
C ILE A 47 16.83 10.40 -17.91
N SER A 48 17.34 9.31 -18.46
CA SER A 48 18.60 8.69 -18.04
C SER A 48 19.79 9.66 -18.10
N ARG A 49 19.77 10.61 -19.04
CA ARG A 49 20.86 11.57 -19.28
C ARG A 49 20.85 12.77 -18.34
N CYS A 50 19.74 13.02 -17.65
CA CYS A 50 19.53 14.25 -16.90
C CYS A 50 19.22 13.99 -15.42
N LYS A 51 20.10 14.46 -14.53
CA LYS A 51 20.02 14.22 -13.08
C LYS A 51 18.96 15.04 -12.35
N HIS A 52 18.33 16.00 -13.02
CA HIS A 52 17.43 16.98 -12.42
C HIS A 52 15.94 16.64 -12.54
N TRP A 53 15.60 15.52 -13.17
CA TRP A 53 14.22 15.07 -13.32
C TRP A 53 13.62 14.73 -11.94
N VAL A 54 12.32 15.01 -11.80
CA VAL A 54 11.56 14.77 -10.57
C VAL A 54 10.21 14.15 -10.91
N LEU A 55 9.66 13.39 -9.98
CA LEU A 55 8.28 12.92 -10.00
C LEU A 55 7.49 13.56 -8.87
N CYS A 56 6.24 13.95 -9.14
CA CYS A 56 5.32 14.38 -8.08
C CYS A 56 4.77 13.16 -7.31
N SER A 57 4.21 13.43 -6.13
CA SER A 57 3.66 12.42 -5.23
C SER A 57 2.58 11.53 -5.82
N ASN A 58 1.83 11.99 -6.83
CA ASN A 58 0.72 11.24 -7.44
C ASN A 58 1.17 9.95 -8.16
N HIS A 59 2.46 9.78 -8.45
CA HIS A 59 2.98 8.60 -9.14
C HIS A 59 3.38 7.45 -8.19
N PHE A 60 3.14 7.62 -6.89
CA PHE A 60 3.46 6.67 -5.84
C PHE A 60 2.22 6.39 -4.99
N LYS A 61 2.19 5.23 -4.35
CA LYS A 61 1.13 4.89 -3.40
C LYS A 61 1.35 5.65 -2.09
N PRO A 62 0.29 5.97 -1.32
CA PRO A 62 0.44 6.65 -0.04
C PRO A 62 1.34 5.88 0.95
N GLU A 63 1.38 4.55 0.85
CA GLU A 63 2.17 3.65 1.70
C GLU A 63 3.69 3.71 1.43
N ASP A 64 4.06 4.09 0.20
CA ASP A 64 5.44 4.21 -0.26
C ASP A 64 6.17 5.40 0.39
N PHE A 65 5.41 6.31 1.00
CA PHE A 65 5.93 7.48 1.65
C PHE A 65 6.26 7.22 3.13
N ASP A 66 7.43 7.69 3.52
CA ASP A 66 7.82 7.87 4.90
C ASP A 66 7.49 9.29 5.34
N ARG A 67 6.42 9.43 6.14
CA ARG A 67 5.96 10.69 6.75
C ARG A 67 6.42 10.87 8.19
N THR A 68 7.31 10.00 8.64
CA THR A 68 7.72 9.85 10.04
C THR A 68 8.62 11.00 10.54
N GLY A 69 9.10 11.88 9.64
CA GLY A 69 9.94 13.04 9.96
C GLY A 69 9.46 14.32 9.28
N GLN A 70 10.25 15.39 9.39
CA GLN A 70 9.88 16.74 8.93
C GLN A 70 9.67 16.87 7.41
N THR A 71 10.29 15.99 6.61
CA THR A 71 10.10 15.97 5.15
C THR A 71 9.58 14.62 4.73
N VAL A 72 8.54 14.63 3.89
CA VAL A 72 8.04 13.43 3.20
C VAL A 72 9.12 12.88 2.29
N ARG A 73 9.46 11.60 2.46
CA ARG A 73 10.45 10.89 1.67
C ARG A 73 9.84 9.63 1.08
N ILE A 74 10.37 9.17 -0.05
CA ILE A 74 10.02 7.86 -0.59
C ILE A 74 10.93 6.82 0.07
N ARG A 75 10.36 5.66 0.43
CA ARG A 75 11.11 4.55 1.03
C ARG A 75 12.17 4.01 0.05
N ASP A 76 13.24 3.46 0.63
CA ASP A 76 14.30 2.81 -0.15
C ASP A 76 13.69 1.60 -0.91
N GLY A 77 13.92 1.49 -2.22
CA GLY A 77 13.45 0.35 -3.02
C GLY A 77 12.09 0.53 -3.71
N VAL A 78 11.37 1.63 -3.45
CA VAL A 78 10.08 1.90 -4.12
C VAL A 78 10.31 2.29 -5.57
N ILE A 79 9.47 1.74 -6.45
CA ILE A 79 9.38 2.09 -7.88
C ILE A 79 8.03 2.79 -8.12
N PRO A 80 7.98 3.93 -8.82
CA PRO A 80 6.70 4.56 -9.16
C PRO A 80 5.86 3.60 -10.01
N SER A 81 4.59 3.47 -9.68
CA SER A 81 3.68 2.50 -10.31
C SER A 81 2.38 3.12 -10.83
N VAL A 82 2.05 4.34 -10.38
CA VAL A 82 0.81 5.02 -10.73
C VAL A 82 1.07 5.94 -11.92
N PHE A 83 0.71 5.47 -13.12
CA PHE A 83 0.85 6.23 -14.36
C PHE A 83 -0.36 6.04 -15.26
N ASP A 84 -0.88 7.14 -15.77
CA ASP A 84 -1.93 7.14 -16.79
C ASP A 84 -1.30 7.19 -18.18
N PHE A 85 -0.77 6.04 -18.61
CA PHE A 85 -0.24 5.92 -19.95
C PHE A 85 -1.35 6.00 -21.01
N PRO A 86 -1.06 6.56 -22.20
CA PRO A 86 -1.97 6.51 -23.32
C PRO A 86 -2.15 5.05 -23.80
N PRO A 87 -3.26 4.72 -24.49
CA PRO A 87 -3.59 3.33 -24.86
C PRO A 87 -2.50 2.61 -25.64
N HIS A 88 -1.73 3.33 -26.47
CA HIS A 88 -0.60 2.77 -27.23
C HIS A 88 0.60 2.36 -26.36
N LEU A 89 0.70 2.86 -25.12
CA LEU A 89 1.73 2.46 -24.15
C LEU A 89 1.20 1.50 -23.08
N LYS A 90 -0.11 1.20 -23.06
CA LYS A 90 -0.75 0.34 -22.05
C LYS A 90 -0.56 -1.17 -22.29
N ASN A 91 0.02 -1.60 -23.41
CA ASN A 91 0.11 -3.02 -23.78
C ASN A 91 1.49 -3.45 -24.28
N ILE A 92 2.26 -4.12 -23.41
CA ILE A 92 3.29 -5.12 -23.82
C ILE A 92 3.12 -6.45 -23.05
N VAL A 93 2.25 -6.55 -22.03
CA VAL A 93 2.10 -7.78 -21.22
C VAL A 93 0.73 -8.46 -21.40
N SER A 94 -0.21 -7.88 -22.15
CA SER A 94 -1.51 -8.52 -22.38
C SER A 94 -1.52 -9.28 -23.70
N LYS A 95 -1.64 -10.61 -23.60
CA LYS A 95 -2.03 -11.58 -24.64
C LYS A 95 -0.94 -12.04 -25.63
N ARG A 96 -0.07 -12.95 -25.19
CA ARG A 96 0.15 -14.17 -25.99
C ARG A 96 -1.08 -15.06 -25.81
N ALA A 97 -2.16 -14.72 -26.51
CA ALA A 97 -3.29 -15.64 -26.65
C ALA A 97 -2.79 -16.81 -27.51
N ALA A 98 -2.72 -18.01 -26.92
CA ALA A 98 -2.51 -19.24 -27.66
C ALA A 98 -3.62 -19.36 -28.72
N ARG A 99 -3.23 -19.55 -29.99
CA ARG A 99 -4.15 -19.97 -31.05
C ARG A 99 -4.57 -21.42 -30.79
N PRO A 100 -5.86 -21.77 -30.72
CA PRO A 100 -6.27 -23.16 -30.85
C PRO A 100 -6.31 -23.52 -32.34
N SER A 101 -5.48 -24.47 -32.76
CA SER A 101 -5.61 -25.12 -34.07
C SER A 101 -6.78 -26.10 -34.00
N ARG A 102 -7.78 -25.88 -34.85
CA ARG A 102 -8.90 -26.80 -35.09
C ARG A 102 -8.41 -28.13 -35.66
N LYS A 103 -8.99 -29.25 -35.21
CA LYS A 103 -9.29 -30.46 -36.00
C LYS A 103 -10.39 -31.27 -35.29
N ASP A 104 -11.46 -31.57 -36.03
CA ASP A 104 -12.58 -32.50 -35.76
C ASP A 104 -12.09 -33.93 -35.43
N THR A 105 -12.84 -34.89 -34.86
CA THR A 105 -14.22 -35.39 -35.12
C THR A 105 -14.70 -36.33 -33.98
N SER A 106 -16.01 -36.31 -33.68
CA SER A 106 -16.99 -37.41 -33.35
C SER A 106 -16.54 -38.65 -32.52
N GLU A 107 -17.22 -39.16 -31.48
CA GLU A 107 -18.61 -39.69 -31.40
C GLU A 107 -19.05 -40.05 -29.93
N LYS A 108 -20.38 -40.00 -29.66
CA LYS A 108 -21.23 -40.91 -28.80
C LYS A 108 -20.99 -40.92 -27.26
N SER A 109 -21.93 -40.91 -26.29
CA SER A 109 -23.40 -40.99 -26.20
C SER A 109 -23.90 -40.80 -24.74
N GLU A 110 -25.21 -40.56 -24.60
CA GLU A 110 -26.14 -40.82 -23.46
C GLU A 110 -26.23 -39.84 -22.26
N LEU A 111 -27.45 -39.29 -22.09
CA LEU A 111 -28.00 -38.69 -20.86
C LEU A 111 -28.59 -39.79 -19.95
N PRO A 112 -28.69 -39.54 -18.62
CA PRO A 112 -30.03 -39.33 -18.08
C PRO A 112 -30.17 -38.18 -17.03
N THR A 113 -31.38 -37.59 -17.10
CA THR A 113 -32.19 -36.77 -16.17
C THR A 113 -32.15 -37.29 -14.70
N LEU A 114 -32.40 -36.55 -13.60
CA LEU A 114 -33.57 -35.71 -13.26
C LEU A 114 -33.35 -35.06 -11.85
N ASN A 115 -33.71 -33.77 -11.73
CA ASN A 115 -34.30 -32.98 -10.62
C ASN A 115 -33.72 -33.08 -9.18
N THR A 116 -33.63 -32.01 -8.38
CA THR A 116 -34.80 -31.29 -7.82
C THR A 116 -34.34 -30.01 -7.11
N VAL A 117 -34.94 -28.87 -7.48
CA VAL A 117 -34.95 -27.59 -6.75
C VAL A 117 -36.33 -27.45 -6.12
N SER A 118 -36.40 -27.08 -4.84
CA SER A 118 -37.60 -26.51 -4.20
C SER A 118 -37.18 -25.66 -3.00
N GLU A 119 -37.26 -24.33 -3.15
CA GLU A 119 -37.34 -23.35 -2.06
C GLU A 119 -38.64 -22.53 -2.22
N SER A 120 -39.46 -22.52 -1.16
CA SER A 120 -40.52 -21.56 -0.74
C SER A 120 -41.47 -22.33 0.20
N PRO A 121 -41.96 -21.75 1.31
CA PRO A 121 -42.99 -20.70 1.31
C PRO A 121 -42.71 -19.54 2.30
N THR A 122 -43.05 -18.29 1.99
CA THR A 122 -44.37 -17.60 2.02
C THR A 122 -44.85 -17.25 3.42
N GLU A 123 -45.03 -15.94 3.59
CA GLU A 123 -45.49 -15.21 4.76
C GLU A 123 -46.94 -15.52 5.18
N GLY A 124 -47.22 -15.28 6.46
CA GLY A 124 -48.56 -15.30 7.04
C GLY A 124 -48.53 -14.63 8.40
N GLU A 125 -48.73 -13.31 8.42
CA GLU A 125 -49.02 -12.52 9.61
C GLU A 125 -50.39 -12.91 10.20
N GLN A 126 -50.52 -12.91 11.53
CA GLN A 126 -51.72 -12.40 12.20
C GLN A 126 -51.50 -12.21 13.71
N SER A 127 -52.18 -11.18 14.22
CA SER A 127 -51.91 -10.48 15.47
C SER A 127 -52.95 -10.76 16.57
N LEU A 128 -52.62 -10.32 17.78
CA LEU A 128 -53.50 -9.90 18.88
C LEU A 128 -53.89 -10.94 19.95
N ALA A 129 -53.28 -10.82 21.15
CA ALA A 129 -53.97 -10.44 22.40
C ALA A 129 -53.01 -10.49 23.62
N LYS A 130 -53.01 -9.42 24.43
CA LYS A 130 -52.64 -9.36 25.88
C LYS A 130 -53.97 -9.25 26.67
N PRO A 131 -54.09 -9.44 28.00
CA PRO A 131 -53.07 -9.37 29.07
C PRO A 131 -53.13 -10.58 30.06
N CYS A 132 -52.23 -10.77 31.03
CA CYS A 132 -52.30 -10.17 32.38
C CYS A 132 -51.27 -10.88 33.30
N SER A 133 -50.59 -10.11 34.15
CA SER A 133 -49.94 -10.39 35.45
C SER A 133 -49.33 -11.79 35.72
N GLN A 134 -48.08 -11.91 36.16
CA GLN A 134 -47.66 -11.66 37.55
C GLN A 134 -46.13 -11.53 37.67
N GLU A 135 -45.71 -10.74 38.65
CA GLU A 135 -44.34 -10.58 39.13
C GLU A 135 -43.83 -11.88 39.78
N THR A 136 -42.61 -12.29 39.46
CA THR A 136 -41.76 -13.03 40.39
C THR A 136 -40.31 -12.61 40.18
N THR A 137 -39.79 -11.90 41.18
CA THR A 137 -38.37 -11.69 41.44
C THR A 137 -37.65 -13.02 41.59
N SER A 138 -36.68 -13.30 40.73
CA SER A 138 -35.62 -14.28 40.98
C SER A 138 -34.38 -13.89 40.17
N GLU A 139 -33.35 -13.49 40.87
CA GLU A 139 -31.96 -13.45 40.42
C GLU A 139 -31.52 -14.80 39.82
N THR A 140 -30.31 -14.80 39.24
CA THR A 140 -29.60 -15.87 38.50
C THR A 140 -29.83 -15.79 36.98
N THR A 141 -28.82 -15.58 36.14
CA THR A 141 -27.42 -16.02 36.24
C THR A 141 -26.52 -15.09 35.43
N GLU A 142 -25.63 -14.35 36.09
CA GLU A 142 -24.35 -14.01 35.50
C GLU A 142 -23.58 -15.32 35.30
N MET A 143 -23.74 -15.96 34.14
CA MET A 143 -22.96 -17.13 33.79
C MET A 143 -21.56 -16.66 33.39
N ASN A 144 -20.69 -16.70 34.39
CA ASN A 144 -19.24 -16.79 34.29
C ASN A 144 -18.78 -17.20 32.88
N THR A 145 -18.21 -16.25 32.15
CA THR A 145 -17.24 -16.59 31.12
C THR A 145 -15.85 -16.26 31.66
N ASP A 146 -15.43 -17.01 32.68
CA ASP A 146 -14.10 -16.92 33.31
C ASP A 146 -13.01 -17.61 32.45
N HIS A 147 -13.16 -17.50 31.14
CA HIS A 147 -12.30 -18.14 30.18
C HIS A 147 -11.85 -17.09 29.17
N SER A 148 -10.63 -16.59 29.39
CA SER A 148 -9.88 -15.66 28.53
C SER A 148 -9.81 -16.08 27.04
N TYR A 149 -10.18 -17.32 26.73
CA TYR A 149 -10.20 -17.92 25.39
C TYR A 149 -11.61 -18.12 24.80
N ALA A 150 -12.69 -17.73 25.48
CA ALA A 150 -14.05 -17.89 24.95
C ALA A 150 -14.25 -16.97 23.73
N LEU A 151 -14.41 -17.59 22.55
CA LEU A 151 -14.72 -16.87 21.32
C LEU A 151 -16.07 -16.16 21.49
N SER A 152 -16.12 -14.87 21.17
CA SER A 152 -17.36 -14.08 21.27
C SER A 152 -18.49 -14.76 20.49
N PRO A 153 -19.72 -14.86 21.04
CA PRO A 153 -20.77 -15.70 20.47
C PRO A 153 -21.23 -15.31 19.07
N SER A 154 -20.98 -14.06 18.66
CA SER A 154 -21.38 -13.53 17.35
C SER A 154 -20.26 -13.63 16.33
N LEU A 155 -20.55 -14.28 15.20
CA LEU A 155 -19.67 -14.35 14.02
C LEU A 155 -19.23 -12.95 13.55
N LYS A 156 -20.12 -11.95 13.67
CA LYS A 156 -19.80 -10.55 13.32
C LYS A 156 -18.70 -9.99 14.22
N ASP A 157 -18.76 -10.27 15.51
CA ASP A 157 -17.79 -9.77 16.50
C ASP A 157 -16.43 -10.45 16.31
N LEU A 158 -16.42 -11.75 16.00
CA LEU A 158 -15.19 -12.47 15.66
C LEU A 158 -14.54 -11.94 14.38
N LYS A 159 -15.33 -11.69 13.33
CA LYS A 159 -14.84 -11.09 12.09
C LYS A 159 -14.27 -9.69 12.34
N ALA A 160 -14.96 -8.87 13.13
CA ALA A 160 -14.48 -7.55 13.51
C ALA A 160 -13.16 -7.63 14.31
N LYS A 161 -13.08 -8.51 15.31
CA LYS A 161 -11.85 -8.76 16.08
C LYS A 161 -10.69 -9.20 15.20
N LEU A 162 -10.92 -10.11 14.26
CA LEU A 162 -9.90 -10.55 13.31
C LEU A 162 -9.42 -9.39 12.44
N SER A 163 -10.34 -8.60 11.87
CA SER A 163 -9.98 -7.45 11.04
C SER A 163 -9.18 -6.40 11.82
N ASN A 164 -9.56 -6.15 13.08
CA ASN A 164 -8.83 -5.24 13.98
C ASN A 164 -7.45 -5.78 14.35
N ALA A 165 -7.33 -7.08 14.61
CA ALA A 165 -6.06 -7.72 14.90
C ALA A 165 -5.11 -7.66 13.69
N LEU A 166 -5.61 -7.96 12.49
CA LEU A 166 -4.85 -7.82 11.23
C LEU A 166 -4.39 -6.36 11.03
N GLY A 167 -5.31 -5.39 11.19
CA GLY A 167 -4.96 -3.98 11.10
C GLY A 167 -3.92 -3.54 12.14
N ARG A 168 -3.96 -4.09 13.36
CA ARG A 168 -2.95 -3.84 14.40
C ARG A 168 -1.59 -4.42 14.02
N VAL A 169 -1.55 -5.64 13.48
CA VAL A 169 -0.31 -6.26 12.99
C VAL A 169 0.30 -5.39 11.87
N GLU A 170 -0.48 -5.02 10.86
CA GLU A 170 -0.01 -4.15 9.77
C GLU A 170 0.52 -2.81 10.29
N SER A 171 -0.15 -2.23 11.28
CA SER A 171 0.27 -0.98 11.92
C SER A 171 1.60 -1.14 12.66
N LEU A 172 1.74 -2.16 13.50
CA LEU A 172 2.96 -2.44 14.25
C LEU A 172 4.12 -2.75 13.32
N GLU A 173 3.91 -3.53 12.26
CA GLU A 173 4.93 -3.78 11.25
C GLU A 173 5.38 -2.49 10.56
N ARG A 174 4.44 -1.61 10.22
CA ARG A 174 4.74 -0.30 9.62
C ARG A 174 5.57 0.56 10.57
N GLU A 175 5.23 0.58 11.85
CA GLU A 175 5.98 1.29 12.89
C GLU A 175 7.38 0.71 13.06
N MET A 176 7.51 -0.61 13.16
CA MET A 176 8.80 -1.30 13.23
C MET A 176 9.69 -0.97 12.04
N ARG A 177 9.14 -0.95 10.82
CA ARG A 177 9.87 -0.52 9.61
C ARG A 177 10.33 0.93 9.72
N ASN A 178 9.44 1.84 10.14
CA ASN A 178 9.75 3.26 10.32
C ASN A 178 10.86 3.49 11.36
N MET A 179 10.83 2.76 12.48
CA MET A 179 11.84 2.83 13.52
C MET A 179 13.20 2.34 13.02
N LYS A 180 13.25 1.21 12.30
CA LYS A 180 14.47 0.72 11.64
C LYS A 180 15.04 1.75 10.65
N ASP A 181 14.20 2.43 9.89
CA ASP A 181 14.64 3.47 8.94
C ASP A 181 15.16 4.73 9.64
N ARG A 182 14.54 5.15 10.74
CA ARG A 182 15.05 6.23 11.62
C ARG A 182 16.44 5.90 12.15
N GLU A 183 16.61 4.71 12.71
CA GLU A 183 17.88 4.25 13.26
C GLU A 183 18.98 4.22 12.17
N ARG A 184 18.68 3.65 10.99
CA ARG A 184 19.63 3.59 9.87
C ARG A 184 20.09 4.99 9.44
N ARG A 185 19.19 5.98 9.45
CA ARG A 185 19.53 7.38 9.14
C ARG A 185 20.41 8.00 10.20
N ALA A 186 20.08 7.84 11.48
CA ALA A 186 20.89 8.33 12.58
C ALA A 186 22.33 7.78 12.49
N LYS A 187 22.48 6.47 12.25
CA LYS A 187 23.80 5.82 12.06
C LYS A 187 24.56 6.40 10.88
N ARG A 188 23.93 6.55 9.70
CA ARG A 188 24.57 7.15 8.51
C ARG A 188 25.01 8.59 8.77
N ASN A 189 24.16 9.40 9.40
CA ASN A 189 24.46 10.78 9.74
C ASN A 189 25.67 10.87 10.68
N PHE A 190 25.69 10.03 11.72
CA PHE A 190 26.83 9.94 12.64
C PHE A 190 28.14 9.60 11.92
N ILE A 191 28.12 8.59 11.03
CA ILE A 191 29.29 8.21 10.22
C ILE A 191 29.78 9.37 9.34
N CYS A 192 28.86 10.08 8.68
CA CYS A 192 29.20 11.26 7.87
C CYS A 192 29.87 12.35 8.72
N LEU A 193 29.28 12.70 9.87
CA LEU A 193 29.83 13.72 10.78
C LEU A 193 31.22 13.33 11.30
N LEU A 194 31.43 12.07 11.67
CA LEU A 194 32.75 11.59 12.10
C LEU A 194 33.80 11.74 10.99
N ARG A 195 33.44 11.45 9.74
CA ARG A 195 34.34 11.64 8.60
C ARG A 195 34.69 13.12 8.42
N ASP A 196 33.71 14.00 8.51
CA ASP A 196 33.90 15.44 8.38
C ASP A 196 34.81 15.99 9.50
N LEU A 197 34.59 15.56 10.74
CA LEU A 197 35.43 15.95 11.89
C LEU A 197 36.87 15.46 11.74
N LYS A 198 37.09 14.21 11.29
CA LYS A 198 38.43 13.70 10.98
C LYS A 198 39.09 14.51 9.87
N GLY A 199 38.37 14.79 8.78
CA GLY A 199 38.86 15.61 7.68
C GLY A 199 39.26 17.01 8.13
N LYS A 200 38.48 17.64 9.00
CA LYS A 200 38.78 18.96 9.58
C LYS A 200 40.01 18.92 10.52
N LYS A 201 40.11 17.93 11.41
CA LYS A 201 41.30 17.76 12.26
C LYS A 201 42.58 17.56 11.44
N ILE A 202 42.53 16.76 10.36
CA ILE A 202 43.65 16.59 9.43
C ILE A 202 44.01 17.89 8.71
N LYS A 203 43.02 18.72 8.36
CA LYS A 203 43.29 20.04 7.75
C LYS A 203 43.97 20.99 8.74
N VAL A 204 43.56 21.00 10.01
CA VAL A 204 44.16 21.86 11.04
C VAL A 204 45.60 21.44 11.36
N SER A 205 45.89 20.14 11.48
CA SER A 205 47.26 19.67 11.76
C SER A 205 48.25 19.84 10.59
N LYS A 206 47.75 19.97 9.35
CA LYS A 206 48.55 20.32 8.17
C LYS A 206 48.87 21.81 8.09
N ILE A 207 48.03 22.68 8.68
CA ILE A 207 48.26 24.12 8.74
C ILE A 207 49.20 24.47 9.91
N SER A 208 49.14 23.74 11.03
CA SER A 208 50.00 23.99 12.20
C SER A 208 51.44 23.44 12.08
N ARG A 209 51.84 22.91 10.91
CA ARG A 209 53.17 22.34 10.64
C ARG A 209 53.90 23.03 9.47
N ALA A 210 53.34 24.11 8.96
CA ALA A 210 53.98 25.04 8.02
C ALA A 210 54.35 26.31 8.79
#